data_AF-A0A661R3W6-F1
#
_entry.id   AF-A0A661R3W6-F1
#
_cell.length_a   1.000
_cell.length_b   1.000
_cell.length_c   1.000
_cell.angle_alpha   90.00
_cell.angle_beta   90.00
_cell.angle_gamma   90.00
#
_symmetry.space_group_name_H-M   'P 1'
#
loop_
_entity.id
_entity.type
_entity.pdbx_description
1 polymer ?
#
loop_
_entity_poly.entity_id
_entity_poly.type
_entity_poly.pdbx_seq_one_letter_code
_entity_poly.pdbx_strand_id
1 'polypeptide(L)'
;MSKNSEKNIKEKIEQALEILKSIGLPKQQQNDRSALTLLALVGLKPNEDWIDAQAPLIGITPIMDFIRDHYNKEYAPNTRETIRRQTMHQFVDAGIAVSNPDRPKRPVNSPKWCYQIAPDALELIRLFNTKSWNKQLSEYRKRRATLAERYAKERDMRMIPLKINGDIKLTLTPGKHGKLIKGEHPQFLTKNCQFG
;
A
#
# COMPACT_ATOMS: atom_id res chain seq x y z
N MET A 1 -31.28 -5.18 -0.88
CA MET A 1 -30.29 -6.27 -1.11
C MET A 1 -30.94 -7.60 -0.81
N SER A 2 -30.62 -8.66 -1.57
CA SER A 2 -31.14 -10.00 -1.29
C SER A 2 -30.28 -10.67 -0.20
N LYS A 3 -30.86 -11.57 0.62
CA LYS A 3 -30.12 -12.33 1.65
C LYS A 3 -28.89 -13.05 1.08
N ASN A 4 -28.95 -13.47 -0.19
CA ASN A 4 -27.84 -14.13 -0.87
C ASN A 4 -26.65 -13.18 -1.13
N SER A 5 -26.93 -11.90 -1.42
CA SER A 5 -25.88 -10.90 -1.65
C SER A 5 -25.08 -10.56 -0.39
N GLU A 6 -25.74 -10.47 0.77
CA GLU A 6 -25.08 -10.22 2.06
C GLU A 6 -24.20 -11.42 2.48
N LYS A 7 -24.69 -12.63 2.23
CA LYS A 7 -23.92 -13.86 2.46
C LYS A 7 -22.63 -13.86 1.64
N ASN A 8 -22.73 -13.60 0.33
CA ASN A 8 -21.57 -13.61 -0.57
C ASN A 8 -20.56 -12.50 -0.20
N ILE A 9 -21.03 -11.32 0.23
CA ILE A 9 -20.17 -10.24 0.74
C ILE A 9 -19.36 -10.73 1.93
N LYS A 10 -20.02 -11.32 2.93
CA LYS A 10 -19.36 -11.80 4.14
C LYS A 10 -18.34 -12.89 3.83
N GLU A 11 -18.73 -13.89 3.04
CA GLU A 11 -17.84 -14.99 2.63
C GLU A 11 -16.61 -14.47 1.89
N LYS A 12 -16.78 -13.52 0.96
CA LYS A 12 -15.66 -12.97 0.20
C LYS A 12 -14.68 -12.18 1.07
N ILE A 13 -15.18 -11.44 2.06
CA ILE A 13 -14.34 -10.74 3.05
C ILE A 13 -13.57 -11.74 3.91
N GLU A 14 -14.22 -12.81 4.38
CA GLU A 14 -13.58 -13.86 5.17
C GLU A 14 -12.47 -14.57 4.39
N GLN A 15 -12.72 -14.90 3.12
CA GLN A 15 -11.73 -15.48 2.20
C GLN A 15 -10.55 -14.53 1.99
N ALA A 16 -10.81 -13.24 1.73
CA ALA A 16 -9.75 -12.24 1.60
C ALA A 16 -8.91 -12.13 2.89
N LEU A 17 -9.57 -12.19 4.06
CA LEU A 17 -8.88 -12.18 5.34
C LEU A 17 -8.03 -13.45 5.56
N GLU A 18 -8.52 -14.61 5.14
CA GLU A 18 -7.77 -15.87 5.14
C GLU A 18 -6.53 -15.79 4.24
N ILE A 19 -6.64 -15.20 3.05
CA ILE A 19 -5.50 -14.95 2.17
C ILE A 19 -4.46 -14.09 2.87
N LEU A 20 -4.85 -12.97 3.50
CA LEU A 20 -3.90 -12.08 4.18
C LEU A 20 -3.19 -12.78 5.36
N LYS A 21 -3.93 -13.60 6.13
CA LYS A 21 -3.37 -14.45 7.18
C LYS A 21 -2.42 -15.50 6.62
N SER A 22 -2.82 -16.16 5.54
CA SER A 22 -2.06 -17.22 4.86
C SER A 22 -0.80 -16.68 4.20
N ILE A 23 -0.81 -15.49 3.64
CA ILE A 23 0.41 -14.86 3.14
C ILE A 23 1.35 -14.50 4.30
N GLY A 24 0.82 -14.35 5.52
CA GLY A 24 1.59 -14.04 6.72
C GLY A 24 1.83 -12.55 6.88
N LEU A 25 0.81 -11.73 6.65
CA LEU A 25 0.86 -10.31 7.01
C LEU A 25 0.77 -10.11 8.53
N PRO A 26 1.31 -9.02 9.07
CA PRO A 26 1.18 -8.70 10.49
C PRO A 26 -0.28 -8.59 10.94
N LYS A 27 -0.55 -8.83 12.23
CA LYS A 27 -1.92 -8.78 12.80
C LYS A 27 -2.65 -7.47 12.49
N GLN A 28 -1.94 -6.36 12.36
CA GLN A 28 -2.52 -5.04 12.06
C GLN A 28 -3.15 -4.95 10.66
N GLN A 29 -2.82 -5.87 9.75
CA GLN A 29 -3.39 -5.97 8.40
C GLN A 29 -4.36 -7.15 8.27
N GLN A 30 -4.68 -7.84 9.37
CA GLN A 30 -5.64 -8.94 9.41
C GLN A 30 -6.99 -8.42 9.91
N ASN A 31 -7.58 -7.48 9.18
CA ASN A 31 -8.87 -6.87 9.49
C ASN A 31 -9.68 -6.60 8.21
N ASP A 32 -10.98 -6.34 8.38
CA ASP A 32 -11.92 -6.08 7.28
C ASP A 32 -11.44 -5.00 6.33
N ARG A 33 -10.88 -3.89 6.84
CA ARG A 33 -10.37 -2.81 5.99
C ARG A 33 -9.31 -3.31 5.02
N SER A 34 -8.38 -4.14 5.50
CA SER A 34 -7.31 -4.67 4.67
C SER A 34 -7.82 -5.74 3.70
N ALA A 35 -8.77 -6.58 4.12
CA ALA A 35 -9.44 -7.55 3.27
C ALA A 35 -10.21 -6.87 2.12
N LEU A 36 -11.00 -5.85 2.44
CA LEU A 36 -11.74 -5.03 1.48
C LEU A 36 -10.80 -4.27 0.52
N THR A 37 -9.68 -3.77 1.05
CA THR A 37 -8.64 -3.12 0.23
C THR A 37 -8.00 -4.11 -0.75
N LEU A 38 -7.74 -5.36 -0.33
CA LEU A 38 -7.24 -6.40 -1.22
C LEU A 38 -8.25 -6.68 -2.35
N LEU A 39 -9.52 -6.85 -2.02
CA LEU A 39 -10.59 -7.10 -2.99
C LEU A 39 -10.70 -5.99 -4.03
N ALA A 40 -10.63 -4.72 -3.61
CA ALA A 40 -10.57 -3.59 -4.51
C ALA A 40 -9.30 -3.58 -5.37
N LEU A 41 -8.15 -3.91 -4.79
CA LEU A 41 -6.86 -3.95 -5.49
C LEU A 41 -6.83 -5.00 -6.60
N VAL A 42 -7.57 -6.10 -6.43
CA VAL A 42 -7.74 -7.13 -7.46
C VAL A 42 -9.04 -7.01 -8.27
N GLY A 43 -9.83 -5.96 -8.02
CA GLY A 43 -11.08 -5.68 -8.73
C GLY A 43 -12.16 -6.77 -8.60
N LEU A 44 -12.15 -7.55 -7.52
CA LEU A 44 -13.00 -8.73 -7.36
C LEU A 44 -14.26 -8.40 -6.56
N LYS A 45 -15.44 -8.69 -7.12
CA LYS A 45 -16.77 -8.46 -6.52
C LYS A 45 -17.25 -9.70 -5.74
N PRO A 46 -18.29 -9.58 -4.90
CA PRO A 46 -18.76 -10.68 -4.05
C PRO A 46 -19.10 -11.99 -4.76
N ASN A 47 -19.60 -11.91 -5.99
CA ASN A 47 -20.08 -13.08 -6.76
C ASN A 47 -19.06 -13.61 -7.78
N GLU A 48 -17.86 -13.04 -7.84
CA GLU A 48 -16.83 -13.41 -8.82
C GLU A 48 -15.86 -14.43 -8.21
N ASP A 49 -15.31 -15.30 -9.05
CA ASP A 49 -14.36 -16.32 -8.63
C ASP A 49 -12.96 -15.74 -8.50
N TRP A 50 -12.15 -16.28 -7.58
CA TRP A 50 -10.79 -15.78 -7.36
C TRP A 50 -9.91 -15.85 -8.61
N ILE A 51 -10.17 -16.81 -9.50
CA ILE A 51 -9.48 -16.93 -10.80
C ILE A 51 -9.67 -15.69 -11.69
N ASP A 52 -10.79 -14.97 -11.52
CA ASP A 52 -11.14 -13.77 -12.27
C ASP A 52 -10.50 -12.49 -11.71
N ALA A 53 -9.74 -12.60 -10.60
CA ALA A 53 -9.00 -11.48 -10.03
C ALA A 53 -8.12 -10.80 -11.09
N GLN A 54 -8.07 -9.47 -11.07
CA GLN A 54 -7.38 -8.65 -12.06
C GLN A 54 -6.26 -7.81 -11.44
N ALA A 55 -5.56 -7.04 -12.29
CA ALA A 55 -4.56 -6.07 -11.86
C ALA A 55 -4.92 -4.65 -12.32
N PRO A 56 -6.04 -4.06 -11.86
CA PRO A 56 -6.35 -2.67 -12.19
C PRO A 56 -5.31 -1.71 -11.57
N LEU A 57 -5.07 -0.59 -12.25
CA LEU A 57 -4.40 0.56 -11.65
C LEU A 57 -5.42 1.32 -10.80
N ILE A 58 -5.20 1.41 -9.50
CA ILE A 58 -6.20 1.96 -8.58
C ILE A 58 -5.61 2.93 -7.55
N GLY A 59 -6.28 4.05 -7.34
CA GLY A 59 -5.96 5.02 -6.28
C GLY A 59 -6.74 4.74 -4.98
N ILE A 60 -6.45 5.48 -3.91
CA ILE A 60 -7.13 5.26 -2.62
C ILE A 60 -8.62 5.64 -2.66
N THR A 61 -8.99 6.74 -3.31
CA THR A 61 -10.41 7.13 -3.42
C THR A 61 -11.20 6.09 -4.22
N PRO A 62 -10.74 5.64 -5.41
CA PRO A 62 -11.39 4.53 -6.10
C PRO A 62 -11.46 3.22 -5.28
N ILE A 63 -10.49 2.92 -4.42
CA ILE A 63 -10.60 1.79 -3.48
C ILE A 63 -11.80 1.98 -2.54
N MET A 64 -11.95 3.17 -1.95
CA MET A 64 -13.08 3.46 -1.05
C MET A 64 -14.43 3.38 -1.79
N ASP A 65 -14.48 3.90 -3.02
CA ASP A 65 -15.68 3.85 -3.86
C ASP A 65 -16.06 2.39 -4.19
N PHE A 66 -15.09 1.58 -4.62
CA PHE A 66 -15.30 0.15 -4.88
C PHE A 66 -15.88 -0.59 -3.67
N ILE A 67 -15.34 -0.30 -2.48
CA ILE A 67 -15.78 -0.92 -1.24
C ILE A 67 -17.21 -0.48 -0.87
N ARG A 68 -17.55 0.79 -1.06
CA ARG A 68 -18.92 1.29 -0.89
C ARG A 68 -19.87 0.59 -1.85
N ASP A 69 -19.54 0.59 -3.14
CA ASP A 69 -20.46 0.23 -4.23
C ASP A 69 -20.68 -1.30 -4.35
N HIS A 70 -19.70 -2.12 -3.95
CA HIS A 70 -19.79 -3.58 -4.08
C HIS A 70 -19.86 -4.34 -2.75
N TYR A 71 -19.40 -3.73 -1.65
CA TYR A 71 -19.35 -4.37 -0.34
C TYR A 71 -20.20 -3.64 0.71
N ASN A 72 -20.92 -2.58 0.33
CA ASN A 72 -21.83 -1.81 1.18
C ASN A 72 -21.17 -1.30 2.46
N LYS A 73 -19.87 -1.00 2.38
CA LYS A 73 -19.09 -0.47 3.49
C LYS A 73 -18.63 0.94 3.15
N GLU A 74 -19.36 1.92 3.67
CA GLU A 74 -18.99 3.32 3.49
C GLU A 74 -17.91 3.72 4.51
N TYR A 75 -16.86 4.36 4.02
CA TYR A 75 -15.80 4.91 4.85
C TYR A 75 -15.83 6.43 4.79
N ALA A 76 -15.74 7.08 5.95
CA ALA A 76 -15.60 8.52 6.02
C ALA A 76 -14.33 9.01 5.29
N PRO A 77 -14.31 10.21 4.69
CA PRO A 77 -13.20 10.71 3.87
C PRO A 77 -11.82 10.67 4.54
N ASN A 78 -11.75 10.86 5.86
CA ASN A 78 -10.51 10.77 6.64
C ASN A 78 -9.88 9.37 6.65
N THR A 79 -10.68 8.32 6.41
CA THR A 79 -10.21 6.93 6.33
C THR A 79 -9.27 6.71 5.15
N ARG A 80 -9.28 7.59 4.15
CA ARG A 80 -8.34 7.58 3.02
C ARG A 80 -6.90 7.48 3.51
N GLU A 81 -6.56 8.24 4.55
CA GLU A 81 -5.21 8.24 5.09
C GLU A 81 -4.87 6.95 5.83
N THR A 82 -5.85 6.37 6.52
CA THR A 82 -5.73 5.09 7.19
C THR A 82 -5.50 3.96 6.18
N ILE A 83 -6.30 3.88 5.11
CA ILE A 83 -6.10 2.88 4.04
C ILE A 83 -4.71 3.05 3.42
N ARG A 84 -4.30 4.29 3.12
CA ARG A 84 -2.99 4.57 2.54
C ARG A 84 -1.84 4.11 3.45
N ARG A 85 -1.78 4.60 4.69
CA ARG A 85 -0.64 4.39 5.60
C ARG A 85 -0.65 3.03 6.28
N GLN A 86 -1.82 2.54 6.69
CA GLN A 86 -1.93 1.34 7.52
C GLN A 86 -2.20 0.07 6.72
N THR A 87 -2.59 0.19 5.45
CA THR A 87 -2.88 -0.97 4.59
C THR A 87 -2.01 -0.95 3.34
N MET A 88 -2.15 0.04 2.45
CA MET A 88 -1.45 0.04 1.16
C MET A 88 0.07 0.13 1.29
N HIS A 89 0.59 0.97 2.20
CA HIS A 89 2.04 0.99 2.46
C HIS A 89 2.55 -0.38 2.92
N GLN A 90 1.80 -1.07 3.79
CA GLN A 90 2.18 -2.38 4.30
C GLN A 90 2.08 -3.46 3.22
N PHE A 91 1.13 -3.34 2.28
CA PHE A 91 1.06 -4.23 1.12
C PHE A 91 2.24 -4.00 0.18
N VAL A 92 2.68 -2.75 -0.02
CA VAL A 92 3.88 -2.44 -0.80
C VAL A 92 5.14 -2.97 -0.12
N ASP A 93 5.30 -2.74 1.18
CA ASP A 93 6.47 -3.21 1.95
C ASP A 93 6.54 -4.74 2.00
N ALA A 94 5.38 -5.42 2.01
CA ALA A 94 5.31 -6.87 1.95
C ALA A 94 5.45 -7.46 0.52
N GLY A 95 5.64 -6.62 -0.50
CA GLY A 95 5.73 -7.05 -1.90
C GLY A 95 4.42 -7.57 -2.51
N ILE A 96 3.27 -7.28 -1.89
CA ILE A 96 1.94 -7.64 -2.38
C ILE A 96 1.46 -6.64 -3.44
N ALA A 97 1.84 -5.38 -3.32
CA ALA A 97 1.43 -4.31 -4.23
C ALA A 97 2.64 -3.51 -4.73
N VAL A 98 2.50 -2.90 -5.89
CA VAL A 98 3.46 -1.96 -6.47
C VAL A 98 2.83 -0.57 -6.50
N SER A 99 3.61 0.46 -6.16
CA SER A 99 3.16 1.85 -6.21
C SER A 99 3.62 2.53 -7.50
N ASN A 100 2.72 3.30 -8.12
CA ASN A 100 2.89 3.98 -9.40
C ASN A 100 3.62 3.17 -10.49
N PRO A 101 3.20 1.93 -10.79
CA PRO A 101 3.83 1.17 -11.86
C PRO A 101 3.66 1.84 -13.24
N ASP A 102 2.60 2.64 -13.43
CA ASP A 102 2.33 3.40 -14.65
C ASP A 102 3.28 4.59 -14.86
N ARG A 103 3.65 5.28 -13.77
CA ARG A 103 4.56 6.42 -13.79
C ARG A 103 5.45 6.43 -12.55
N PRO A 104 6.57 5.67 -12.55
CA PRO A 104 7.42 5.52 -11.37
C PRO A 104 8.00 6.82 -10.82
N LYS A 105 8.23 7.83 -11.67
CA LYS A 105 8.74 9.16 -11.30
C LYS A 105 7.65 10.15 -10.88
N ARG A 106 6.41 9.70 -10.67
CA ARG A 106 5.30 10.56 -10.22
C ARG A 106 5.64 11.12 -8.82
N PRO A 107 5.45 12.44 -8.58
CA PRO A 107 5.65 13.03 -7.26
C PRO A 107 4.82 12.35 -6.18
N VAL A 108 5.38 12.20 -4.97
CA VAL A 108 4.74 11.53 -3.82
C VAL A 108 3.44 12.17 -3.36
N ASN A 109 3.30 13.47 -3.58
CA ASN A 109 2.09 14.26 -3.28
C ASN A 109 1.11 14.34 -4.45
N SER A 110 1.36 13.61 -5.55
CA SER A 110 0.50 13.67 -6.71
C SER A 110 -0.89 13.11 -6.41
N PRO A 111 -1.98 13.80 -6.80
CA PRO A 111 -3.33 13.26 -6.66
C PRO A 111 -3.57 12.04 -7.56
N LYS A 112 -2.69 11.81 -8.54
CA LYS A 112 -2.76 10.67 -9.46
C LYS A 112 -2.01 9.43 -8.93
N TRP A 113 -1.54 9.46 -7.68
CA TRP A 113 -0.85 8.32 -7.09
C TRP A 113 -1.74 7.07 -7.10
N CYS A 114 -1.23 5.98 -7.65
CA CYS A 114 -1.97 4.73 -7.81
C CYS A 114 -1.12 3.52 -7.41
N TYR A 115 -1.79 2.38 -7.34
CA TYR A 115 -1.22 1.10 -6.96
C TYR A 115 -1.74 0.01 -7.90
N GLN A 116 -1.04 -1.10 -7.91
CA GLN A 116 -1.44 -2.32 -8.61
C GLN A 116 -0.99 -3.52 -7.78
N ILE A 117 -1.73 -4.62 -7.84
CA ILE A 117 -1.27 -5.90 -7.26
C ILE A 117 0.04 -6.34 -7.95
N ALA A 118 0.98 -6.89 -7.18
CA ALA A 118 2.19 -7.48 -7.74
C ALA A 118 1.86 -8.75 -8.53
N PRO A 119 2.52 -9.02 -9.68
CA PRO A 119 2.24 -10.20 -10.51
C PRO A 119 2.27 -11.52 -9.74
N ASP A 120 3.32 -11.76 -8.93
CA ASP A 120 3.44 -12.99 -8.12
C ASP A 120 2.29 -13.15 -7.11
N ALA A 121 1.82 -12.04 -6.53
CA ALA A 121 0.73 -12.04 -5.58
C ALA A 121 -0.60 -12.33 -6.27
N LEU A 122 -0.82 -11.76 -7.46
CA LEU A 122 -2.02 -12.03 -8.26
C LEU A 122 -2.09 -13.50 -8.70
N GLU A 123 -0.99 -14.06 -9.18
CA GLU A 123 -0.91 -15.47 -9.55
C GLU A 123 -1.27 -16.39 -8.39
N LEU A 124 -0.78 -16.10 -7.18
CA LEU A 124 -1.14 -16.83 -5.98
C LEU A 124 -2.63 -16.69 -5.67
N ILE A 125 -3.14 -15.45 -5.60
CA ILE A 125 -4.52 -15.14 -5.20
C ILE A 125 -5.53 -15.84 -6.12
N ARG A 126 -5.25 -15.90 -7.43
CA ARG A 126 -6.09 -16.60 -8.41
C ARG A 126 -6.26 -18.09 -8.15
N LEU A 127 -5.33 -18.69 -7.41
CA LEU A 127 -5.35 -20.10 -7.05
C LEU A 127 -6.02 -20.37 -5.70
N PHE A 128 -6.57 -19.35 -5.03
CA PHE A 128 -7.27 -19.54 -3.76
C PHE A 128 -8.43 -20.54 -3.90
N ASN A 129 -8.60 -21.40 -2.88
CA ASN A 129 -9.53 -22.56 -2.87
C ASN A 129 -9.29 -23.65 -3.95
N THR A 130 -8.20 -23.57 -4.72
CA THR A 130 -7.81 -24.67 -5.62
C THR A 130 -6.90 -25.68 -4.92
N LYS A 131 -6.81 -26.89 -5.49
CA LYS A 131 -5.85 -27.93 -5.01
C LYS A 131 -4.38 -27.46 -5.05
N SER A 132 -4.07 -26.47 -5.90
CA SER A 132 -2.73 -25.92 -6.07
C SER A 132 -2.35 -24.88 -5.01
N TRP A 133 -3.33 -24.33 -4.26
CA TRP A 133 -3.14 -23.22 -3.32
C TRP A 133 -2.00 -23.46 -2.34
N ASN A 134 -2.04 -24.57 -1.58
CA ASN A 134 -1.09 -24.82 -0.50
C ASN A 134 0.36 -24.95 -1.01
N LYS A 135 0.55 -25.61 -2.16
CA LYS A 135 1.87 -25.74 -2.80
C LYS A 135 2.40 -24.37 -3.21
N GLN A 136 1.58 -23.58 -3.93
CA GLN A 136 2.00 -22.27 -4.43
C GLN A 136 2.19 -21.25 -3.32
N LEU A 137 1.39 -21.31 -2.25
CA LEU A 137 1.57 -20.49 -1.06
C LEU A 137 2.91 -20.76 -0.37
N SER A 138 3.32 -22.02 -0.27
CA SER A 138 4.63 -22.39 0.29
C SER A 138 5.77 -21.80 -0.53
N GLU A 139 5.73 -21.97 -1.86
CA GLU A 139 6.74 -21.40 -2.75
C GLU A 139 6.74 -19.87 -2.76
N TYR A 140 5.57 -19.25 -2.71
CA TYR A 140 5.43 -17.80 -2.58
C TYR A 140 6.07 -17.29 -1.29
N ARG A 141 5.79 -17.93 -0.15
CA ARG A 141 6.38 -17.54 1.15
C ARG A 141 7.90 -17.61 1.15
N LYS A 142 8.49 -18.63 0.51
CA LYS A 142 9.97 -18.76 0.36
C LYS A 142 10.57 -17.60 -0.44
N ARG A 143 9.88 -17.14 -1.49
CA ARG A 143 10.34 -16.07 -2.38
C ARG A 143 9.91 -14.67 -1.94
N ARG A 144 8.97 -14.53 -1.00
CA ARG A 144 8.36 -13.23 -0.67
C ARG A 144 9.39 -12.18 -0.24
N ALA A 145 10.39 -12.56 0.56
CA ALA A 145 11.43 -11.63 1.00
C ALA A 145 12.24 -11.09 -0.20
N THR A 146 12.65 -11.96 -1.12
CA THR A 146 13.39 -11.55 -2.32
C THR A 146 12.53 -10.75 -3.29
N LEU A 147 11.22 -11.04 -3.37
CA LEU A 147 10.26 -10.23 -4.14
C LEU A 147 10.10 -8.83 -3.55
N ALA A 148 9.92 -8.71 -2.23
CA ALA A 148 9.82 -7.42 -1.56
C ALA A 148 11.10 -6.59 -1.75
N GLU A 149 12.28 -7.21 -1.63
CA GLU A 149 13.56 -6.57 -1.92
C GLU A 149 13.68 -6.17 -3.39
N ARG A 150 13.25 -7.01 -4.33
CA ARG A 150 13.24 -6.69 -5.77
C ARG A 150 12.37 -5.47 -6.05
N TYR A 151 11.13 -5.46 -5.57
CA TYR A 151 10.23 -4.32 -5.75
C TYR A 151 10.73 -3.07 -5.02
N ALA A 152 11.41 -3.20 -3.89
CA ALA A 152 12.10 -2.09 -3.23
C ALA A 152 13.26 -1.54 -4.07
N LYS A 153 14.16 -2.40 -4.56
CA LYS A 153 15.26 -2.00 -5.45
C LYS A 153 14.78 -1.38 -6.74
N GLU A 154 13.73 -1.93 -7.36
CA GLU A 154 13.12 -1.33 -8.56
C GLU A 154 12.59 0.09 -8.27
N ARG A 155 12.05 0.35 -7.07
CA ARG A 155 11.66 1.70 -6.66
C ARG A 155 12.88 2.59 -6.45
N ASP A 156 13.88 2.13 -5.71
CA ASP A 156 15.06 2.93 -5.35
C ASP A 156 15.91 3.29 -6.58
N MET A 157 16.15 2.33 -7.48
CA MET A 157 16.85 2.57 -8.75
C MET A 157 16.09 3.56 -9.65
N ARG A 158 14.75 3.55 -9.60
CA ARG A 158 13.90 4.50 -10.34
C ARG A 158 13.82 5.87 -9.65
N MET A 159 14.15 5.95 -8.36
CA MET A 159 14.23 7.18 -7.56
C MET A 159 15.63 7.82 -7.55
N ILE A 160 16.66 7.24 -8.20
CA ILE A 160 17.98 7.86 -8.31
C ILE A 160 17.82 9.27 -8.93
N PRO A 161 18.11 10.34 -8.17
CA PRO A 161 17.93 11.69 -8.65
C PRO A 161 18.91 11.99 -9.79
N LEU A 162 18.43 12.67 -10.83
CA LEU A 162 19.32 13.48 -11.67
C LEU A 162 19.93 14.54 -10.76
N LYS A 163 21.24 14.45 -10.53
CA LYS A 163 22.01 15.53 -9.89
C LYS A 163 21.81 16.78 -10.74
N ILE A 164 21.06 17.75 -10.22
CA ILE A 164 21.12 19.13 -10.70
C ILE A 164 22.21 19.79 -9.87
N ASN A 165 23.15 20.42 -10.58
CA ASN A 165 24.33 21.07 -10.00
C ASN A 165 23.96 22.04 -8.88
N GLY A 166 24.66 21.93 -7.75
CA GLY A 166 24.73 22.95 -6.71
C GLY A 166 23.64 22.87 -5.64
N ASP A 167 24.03 22.39 -4.47
CA ASP A 167 23.48 22.69 -3.15
C ASP A 167 21.96 22.59 -2.95
N ILE A 168 21.54 21.45 -2.37
CA ILE A 168 20.81 21.33 -1.09
C ILE A 168 20.72 19.84 -0.76
N LYS A 169 21.40 19.40 0.30
CA LYS A 169 21.17 18.09 0.93
C LYS A 169 20.02 18.23 1.93
N LEU A 170 18.85 17.72 1.57
CA LEU A 170 17.87 17.26 2.54
C LEU A 170 17.51 15.82 2.19
N THR A 171 18.27 14.90 2.77
CA THR A 171 17.83 13.53 2.97
C THR A 171 17.86 13.33 4.47
N LEU A 172 16.72 13.00 5.08
CA LEU A 172 16.61 12.07 6.20
C LEU A 172 15.13 11.92 6.59
N THR A 173 14.60 10.70 6.44
CA THR A 173 13.80 10.10 7.50
C THR A 173 14.19 8.63 7.56
N PRO A 174 14.56 8.14 8.75
CA PRO A 174 13.75 7.08 9.35
C PRO A 174 13.37 7.42 10.79
N GLY A 175 12.15 7.03 11.18
CA GLY A 175 11.59 7.29 12.50
C GLY A 175 12.27 6.54 13.65
N LYS A 176 11.96 7.05 14.85
CA LYS A 176 12.30 6.58 16.21
C LYS A 176 13.78 6.68 16.59
N HIS A 177 14.17 7.85 17.12
CA HIS A 177 14.82 7.99 18.42
C HIS A 177 14.64 9.43 18.90
N GLY A 178 13.75 9.62 19.88
CA GLY A 178 13.65 10.88 20.61
C GLY A 178 14.80 10.97 21.60
N LYS A 179 15.78 11.80 21.29
CA LYS A 179 16.64 12.58 22.20
C LYS A 179 17.72 13.21 21.35
N LEU A 180 17.82 14.54 21.43
CA LEU A 180 19.04 15.31 21.68
C LEU A 180 18.66 16.79 21.53
N ILE A 181 18.53 17.46 22.68
CA ILE A 181 18.54 18.91 22.76
C ILE A 181 20.00 19.28 22.98
N LYS A 182 20.63 19.98 22.01
CA LYS A 182 21.61 21.06 22.22
C LYS A 182 22.34 21.40 20.92
N GLY A 183 22.60 22.71 20.78
CA GLY A 183 23.40 23.34 19.74
C GLY A 183 22.53 23.80 18.58
N GLU A 184 22.54 25.04 18.11
CA GLU A 184 23.60 26.05 18.15
C GLU A 184 23.00 27.47 18.02
N HIS A 185 23.82 28.44 18.42
CA HIS A 185 23.69 29.88 18.23
C HIS A 185 23.11 30.29 16.86
N PRO A 186 22.46 31.47 16.85
CA PRO A 186 22.88 32.47 15.88
C PRO A 186 23.22 33.79 16.59
N GLN A 187 24.50 34.16 16.51
CA GLN A 187 24.95 35.54 16.69
C GLN A 187 24.36 36.39 15.57
N PHE A 188 23.30 37.11 15.86
CA PHE A 188 22.87 38.23 15.03
C PHE A 188 23.52 39.51 15.56
N LEU A 189 24.53 39.97 14.82
CA LEU A 189 25.06 41.32 14.89
C LEU A 189 23.96 42.28 14.41
N THR A 190 23.36 43.04 15.33
CA THR A 190 22.57 44.21 14.98
C THR A 190 23.35 45.45 15.40
N LYS A 191 23.82 46.18 14.39
CA LYS A 191 24.44 47.51 14.51
C LYS A 191 23.45 48.47 15.17
N ASN A 192 23.82 49.04 16.31
CA ASN A 192 23.20 50.25 16.84
C ASN A 192 23.70 51.45 16.02
N CYS A 193 22.83 52.03 15.19
CA CYS A 193 22.96 53.40 14.71
C CYS A 193 22.14 54.30 15.65
N GLN A 194 22.82 55.19 16.37
CA GLN A 194 22.22 56.36 16.99
C GLN A 194 21.79 57.36 15.91
N PHE A 195 20.57 57.87 15.99
CA PHE A 195 20.19 59.25 15.64
C PHE A 195 18.85 59.57 16.34
N GLY A 196 18.80 60.68 17.07
CA GLY A 196 17.62 61.22 17.75
C GLY A 196 17.82 61.39 19.25
#